data_AF-H3ZPY5-F1
#
_entry.id   AF-H3ZPY5-F1
#
_cell.length_a   1.000
_cell.length_b   1.000
_cell.length_c   1.000
_cell.angle_alpha   90.00
_cell.angle_beta   90.00
_cell.angle_gamma   90.00
#
_symmetry.space_group_name_H-M   'P 1'
#
loop_
_entity.id
_entity.type
_entity.pdbx_description
1 polymer ?
#
loop_
_entity_poly.entity_id
_entity_poly.type
_entity_poly.pdbx_seq_one_letter_code
_entity_poly.pdbx_strand_id
1 'polypeptide(L)' 'MAQSVKFVRGVYIDSEIEKRAKALAKVKGTSVNQVFREAVLKLYRMELGNVKPEEILEE' A
#
# COMPACT_ATOMS: atom_id res chain seq x y z
N MET A 1 -15.28 -7.18 17.41
CA MET A 1 -14.13 -8.07 17.16
C MET A 1 -13.08 -7.29 16.39
N ALA A 2 -11.96 -6.95 17.03
CA ALA A 2 -10.87 -6.23 16.39
C ALA A 2 -10.00 -7.24 15.62
N GLN A 3 -10.05 -7.25 14.29
CA GLN A 3 -9.03 -7.92 13.50
C GLN A 3 -7.75 -7.09 13.55
N SER A 4 -6.80 -7.56 14.36
CA SER A 4 -5.47 -7.01 14.46
C SER A 4 -4.73 -7.20 13.14
N VAL A 5 -4.21 -6.08 12.64
CA VAL A 5 -3.44 -5.94 11.41
C VAL A 5 -2.05 -6.56 11.58
N LYS A 6 -1.57 -7.35 10.61
CA LYS A 6 -0.13 -7.52 10.35
C LYS A 6 0.15 -7.94 8.91
N PHE A 7 1.35 -7.59 8.46
CA PHE A 7 2.05 -7.97 7.22
C PHE A 7 2.08 -6.94 6.08
N VAL A 8 3.25 -6.32 5.93
CA VAL A 8 3.96 -6.22 4.65
C VAL A 8 5.29 -6.98 4.87
N ARG A 9 5.25 -8.33 4.84
CA ARG A 9 6.47 -9.15 4.72
C ARG A 9 6.52 -9.62 3.27
N GLY A 10 7.62 -9.34 2.57
CA GLY A 10 7.89 -9.95 1.25
C GLY A 10 8.00 -8.98 0.06
N VAL A 11 7.77 -7.68 0.22
CA VAL A 11 8.07 -6.71 -0.85
C VAL A 11 9.55 -6.33 -0.74
N TYR A 12 10.36 -6.82 -1.67
CA TYR A 12 11.71 -6.31 -1.85
C TYR A 12 11.63 -4.89 -2.41
N ILE A 13 12.05 -3.92 -1.62
CA ILE A 13 12.14 -2.52 -2.02
C ILE A 13 13.60 -2.08 -1.95
N ASP A 14 14.00 -1.20 -2.85
CA ASP A 14 15.30 -0.56 -2.77
C ASP A 14 15.34 0.50 -1.65
N SER A 15 16.56 0.95 -1.35
CA SER A 15 16.80 1.93 -0.28
C SER A 15 16.17 3.31 -0.53
N GLU A 16 15.89 3.66 -1.78
CA GLU A 16 15.29 4.94 -2.12
C GLU A 16 13.79 4.93 -1.80
N ILE A 17 13.09 3.88 -2.23
CA ILE A 17 11.67 3.67 -1.92
C ILE A 17 11.47 3.56 -0.40
N GLU A 18 12.36 2.87 0.30
CA GLU A 18 12.32 2.79 1.76
C GLU A 18 12.41 4.18 2.43
N LYS A 19 13.36 5.03 1.98
CA LYS A 19 13.50 6.40 2.49
C LYS A 19 12.26 7.24 2.23
N ARG A 20 11.70 7.16 1.02
CA ARG A 20 10.48 7.89 0.64
C ARG A 20 9.29 7.44 1.50
N ALA A 21 9.13 6.14 1.71
CA ALA A 21 8.05 5.60 2.53
C ALA A 21 8.19 6.03 4.00
N LYS A 22 9.41 6.02 4.56
CA LYS A 22 9.70 6.54 5.92
C LYS A 22 9.41 8.03 6.04
N ALA A 23 9.79 8.84 5.06
CA ALA A 23 9.51 10.27 5.06
C ALA A 23 7.99 10.56 5.05
N LEU A 24 7.25 9.88 4.19
CA LEU A 24 5.79 10.00 4.11
C LEU A 24 5.11 9.55 5.41
N ALA A 25 5.57 8.43 5.98
CA ALA A 25 5.06 7.92 7.25
C ALA A 25 5.23 8.96 8.37
N LYS A 26 6.41 9.61 8.43
CA LYS A 26 6.70 10.68 9.39
C LYS A 26 5.78 11.89 9.21
N VAL A 27 5.61 12.39 7.98
CA VAL A 27 4.77 13.57 7.69
C VAL A 27 3.30 13.30 8.01
N LYS A 28 2.82 12.09 7.73
CA LYS A 28 1.41 11.71 7.97
C LYS A 28 1.12 11.24 9.40
N GLY A 29 2.14 11.05 10.24
CA GLY A 29 1.97 10.46 11.56
C GLY A 29 1.42 9.02 11.50
N THR A 30 1.85 8.22 10.52
CA THR A 30 1.37 6.85 10.31
C THR A 30 2.52 5.85 10.16
N SER A 31 2.21 4.57 9.99
CA SER A 31 3.21 3.52 9.76
C SER A 31 3.63 3.42 8.29
N VAL A 32 4.86 2.98 8.03
CA VAL A 32 5.34 2.68 6.67
C VAL A 32 4.43 1.68 5.94
N ASN A 33 3.88 0.69 6.65
CA ASN A 33 2.94 -0.27 6.09
C ASN A 33 1.64 0.41 5.59
N GLN A 34 1.15 1.39 6.34
CA GLN A 34 -0.04 2.14 5.95
C GLN A 34 0.24 2.97 4.70
N VAL A 35 1.44 3.55 4.58
CA VAL A 35 1.87 4.25 3.35
C VAL A 35 1.82 3.32 2.14
N PHE A 36 2.36 2.11 2.24
CA PHE A 36 2.32 1.14 1.14
C PHE A 36 0.89 0.72 0.77
N ARG A 37 0.03 0.46 1.75
CA ARG A 37 -1.39 0.16 1.51
C ARG A 37 -2.09 1.28 0.76
N GLU A 38 -1.90 2.52 1.21
CA GLU A 38 -2.46 3.69 0.53
C GLU A 38 -1.90 3.87 -0.89
N ALA A 39 -0.61 3.59 -1.10
CA ALA A 39 0.00 3.69 -2.42
C ALA A 39 -0.64 2.70 -3.40
N VAL A 40 -0.82 1.44 -3.00
CA VAL A 40 -1.48 0.42 -3.83
C VAL A 40 -2.91 0.82 -4.17
N LEU A 41 -3.70 1.23 -3.17
CA LEU A 41 -5.09 1.65 -3.39
C LEU A 41 -5.20 2.87 -4.30
N LYS A 42 -4.30 3.85 -4.15
CA LYS A 42 -4.28 5.03 -5.01
C LYS A 42 -3.92 4.68 -6.44
N LEU A 43 -2.87 3.88 -6.63
CA LEU A 43 -2.45 3.43 -7.96
C LEU A 43 -3.57 2.63 -8.64
N TYR A 44 -4.15 1.66 -7.93
CA TYR A 44 -5.27 0.87 -8.44
C TYR A 44 -6.42 1.77 -8.91
N ARG A 45 -6.83 2.75 -8.10
CA ARG A 45 -7.92 3.67 -8.47
C ARG A 45 -7.55 4.58 -9.64
N MET A 46 -6.29 4.98 -9.77
CA MET A 46 -5.83 5.80 -10.89
C MET A 46 -5.85 5.04 -12.21
N GLU A 47 -5.45 3.77 -12.20
CA GLU A 47 -5.35 2.95 -13.41
C GLU A 47 -6.67 2.27 -13.78
N LEU A 48 -7.44 1.82 -12.78
CA LEU A 48 -8.59 0.91 -12.95
C LEU A 48 -9.90 1.51 -12.44
N GLY A 49 -9.86 2.69 -11.83
CA GLY A 49 -11.06 3.35 -11.31
C GLY A 49 -11.72 2.57 -10.17
N ASN A 50 -12.99 2.22 -10.35
CA ASN A 50 -13.80 1.51 -9.36
C ASN A 50 -14.04 0.03 -9.71
N VAL A 51 -13.29 -0.52 -10.67
CA VAL A 51 -13.38 -1.93 -11.05
C VAL A 51 -12.97 -2.80 -9.86
N LYS A 52 -13.69 -3.89 -9.60
CA LYS A 52 -13.35 -4.80 -8.50
C LYS A 52 -12.12 -5.65 -8.86
N PRO A 53 -11.19 -5.91 -7.93
CA PRO A 53 -10.00 -6.72 -8.22
C PRO A 53 -10.33 -8.11 -8.78
N GLU A 54 -11.43 -8.71 -8.31
CA GLU A 54 -11.89 -10.02 -8.77
C GLU A 54 -12.24 -10.01 -10.26
N GLU A 55 -12.80 -8.92 -10.78
CA GLU A 55 -13.17 -8.79 -12.20
C GLU A 55 -11.95 -8.75 -13.14
N ILE A 56 -10.75 -8.45 -12.62
CA ILE A 56 -9.51 -8.37 -13.41
C ILE A 56 -8.69 -9.67 -13.28
N LEU A 57 -8.75 -10.31 -12.12
CA LEU A 57 -7.95 -11.50 -11.81
C LEU A 57 -8.63 -12.82 -12.19
N GLU A 58 -9.94 -12.80 -12.47
CA GLU A 58 -10.71 -13.97 -12.92
C GLU A 58 -10.72 -14.16 -14.46
N GLU A 59 -9.90 -13.41 -15.20
CA GLU A 59 -9.64 -13.62 -16.65
C GLU A 59 -8.47 -14.58 -16.93
#